data_AF-A0A409WX61-F1
#
_entry.id   AF-A0A409WX61-F1
#
_cell.length_a   1.000
_cell.length_b   1.000
_cell.length_c   1.000
_cell.angle_alpha   90.00
_cell.angle_beta   90.00
_cell.angle_gamma   90.00
#
_symmetry.space_group_name_H-M   'P 1'
#
loop_
_entity.id
_entity.type
_entity.pdbx_description
1 polymer ?
#
loop_
_entity_poly.entity_id
_entity_poly.type
_entity_poly.pdbx_seq_one_letter_code
_entity_poly.pdbx_strand_id
1 'polypeptide(L)'
;MIQHHAESPDFADIYNLKPVGQGTGDPITLEQIDPDDFRNLLKALYPLSTTLKLTLTKEEWISVLILSTEWRFLRLRKVAKTHLESLPDLTSLDRITLGRKVRIAPWVIEGFANMVRREETISDDEAIDIDCDVVTTCYKLFRLRELRITGRLTSSTSGVENTFREELDRIRSDEKTFDNEQIAKMHEDKLREEEERREKEAEEKRHKEEQDRQREEERRRREEEEMFARDEIERLRAEEEAEAERRALLTPQENERISNGKNKKAIQCDETYYIPGAFVVFKVEDCLFRLPSYIFANESEVFEGMFLLPQPGEALEVEVSTISDPIIISGERSEDFRSLARALYPKIPYVPWSLSTSEWLSVLKLATKWYFLRLRETAIGELERLRQLTSVEKVRYGRRYKISSWVVEGLRGLVNRDATITDDEAVELDTDTIMTAYRLYRAREQRILHGSRWDWVDSDVMYTDSVEGDFKEELDSIRADQSGYSLA
;
A
#
# COMPACT_ATOMS: atom_id res chain seq x y z
N MET A 1 -5.74 -11.31 -2.55
CA MET A 1 -7.17 -11.34 -2.97
C MET A 1 -8.15 -10.96 -1.86
N ILE A 2 -8.11 -11.58 -0.67
CA ILE A 2 -9.16 -11.44 0.37
C ILE A 2 -9.42 -9.98 0.83
N GLN A 3 -8.42 -9.08 0.82
CA GLN A 3 -8.62 -7.71 1.36
C GLN A 3 -9.44 -6.78 0.44
N HIS A 4 -9.36 -6.92 -0.90
CA HIS A 4 -9.98 -5.96 -1.81
C HIS A 4 -11.34 -6.39 -2.38
N HIS A 5 -11.73 -7.67 -2.34
CA HIS A 5 -13.09 -8.07 -2.75
C HIS A 5 -14.18 -7.44 -1.89
N ALA A 6 -13.84 -7.10 -0.64
CA ALA A 6 -14.68 -6.34 0.26
C ALA A 6 -15.00 -4.93 -0.26
N GLU A 7 -14.38 -4.45 -1.35
CA GLU A 7 -14.70 -3.16 -1.99
C GLU A 7 -15.84 -3.25 -3.02
N SER A 8 -16.23 -4.47 -3.40
CA SER A 8 -17.37 -4.71 -4.27
C SER A 8 -18.49 -5.41 -3.49
N PRO A 9 -19.72 -4.87 -3.50
CA PRO A 9 -20.86 -5.51 -2.86
C PRO A 9 -21.25 -6.83 -3.54
N ASP A 10 -20.87 -7.01 -4.81
CA ASP A 10 -21.40 -8.07 -5.66
C ASP A 10 -20.31 -9.06 -6.09
N PHE A 11 -19.02 -8.70 -6.09
CA PHE A 11 -17.95 -9.56 -6.62
C PHE A 11 -17.84 -10.89 -5.87
N ALA A 12 -17.97 -10.87 -4.55
CA ALA A 12 -17.96 -12.08 -3.74
C ALA A 12 -19.16 -12.99 -4.06
N ASP A 13 -20.33 -12.41 -4.32
CA ASP A 13 -21.55 -13.14 -4.65
C ASP A 13 -21.52 -13.68 -6.09
N ILE A 14 -21.04 -12.88 -7.06
CA ILE A 14 -20.89 -13.25 -8.48
C ILE A 14 -20.06 -14.52 -8.62
N TYR A 15 -18.95 -14.62 -7.89
CA TYR A 15 -18.04 -15.75 -7.95
C TYR A 15 -18.15 -16.71 -6.75
N ASN A 16 -19.16 -16.54 -5.91
CA ASN A 16 -19.43 -17.35 -4.73
C ASN A 16 -18.18 -17.60 -3.85
N LEU A 17 -17.44 -16.52 -3.59
CA LEU A 17 -16.17 -16.57 -2.86
C LEU A 17 -16.42 -16.96 -1.41
N LYS A 18 -15.94 -18.15 -1.00
CA LYS A 18 -15.93 -18.53 0.41
C LYS A 18 -14.84 -17.74 1.15
N PRO A 19 -15.07 -17.31 2.41
CA PRO A 19 -14.13 -16.48 3.17
C PRO A 19 -12.81 -17.19 3.56
N VAL A 20 -12.63 -18.48 3.23
CA VAL A 20 -11.42 -19.25 3.53
C VAL A 20 -11.10 -20.23 2.40
N GLY A 21 -9.86 -20.17 1.90
CA GLY A 21 -9.18 -21.30 1.27
C GLY A 21 -9.63 -21.69 -0.14
N GLN A 22 -9.02 -21.09 -1.16
CA GLN A 22 -8.84 -21.73 -2.46
C GLN A 22 -7.34 -21.89 -2.68
N GLY A 23 -6.84 -23.08 -2.38
CA GLY A 23 -5.49 -23.49 -2.75
C GLY A 23 -5.37 -23.71 -4.26
N THR A 24 -4.16 -23.99 -4.72
CA THR A 24 -3.77 -24.21 -6.13
C THR A 24 -4.59 -25.28 -6.88
N GLY A 25 -5.40 -26.08 -6.18
CA GLY A 25 -6.19 -27.18 -6.72
C GLY A 25 -7.52 -26.79 -7.37
N ASP A 26 -8.09 -25.61 -7.08
CA ASP A 26 -9.43 -25.18 -7.53
C ASP A 26 -9.49 -23.65 -7.79
N PRO A 27 -8.97 -23.16 -8.93
CA PRO A 27 -8.92 -21.72 -9.23
C PRO A 27 -10.30 -21.16 -9.62
N ILE A 28 -10.55 -19.90 -9.24
CA ILE A 28 -11.72 -19.15 -9.72
C ILE A 28 -11.56 -18.93 -11.22
N THR A 29 -12.52 -19.43 -12.00
CA THR A 29 -12.52 -19.24 -13.45
C THR A 29 -13.29 -17.97 -13.80
N LEU A 30 -12.57 -16.97 -14.33
CA LEU A 30 -13.18 -15.77 -14.90
C LEU A 30 -13.48 -16.01 -16.38
N GLU A 31 -14.67 -16.53 -16.68
CA GLU A 31 -15.09 -16.74 -18.06
C GLU A 31 -15.28 -15.38 -18.77
N GLN A 32 -14.82 -15.28 -20.02
CA GLN A 32 -15.00 -14.10 -20.91
C GLN A 32 -14.20 -12.84 -20.56
N ILE A 33 -13.23 -12.92 -19.63
CA ILE A 33 -12.32 -11.81 -19.32
C ILE A 33 -10.97 -12.04 -20.00
N ASP A 34 -10.47 -11.01 -20.69
CA ASP A 34 -9.12 -11.04 -21.23
C ASP A 34 -8.08 -10.98 -20.10
N PRO A 35 -7.05 -11.84 -20.10
CA PRO A 35 -6.03 -11.85 -19.05
C PRO A 35 -5.30 -10.52 -18.87
N ASP A 36 -5.09 -9.75 -19.95
CA ASP A 36 -4.39 -8.47 -19.89
C ASP A 36 -5.29 -7.39 -19.27
N ASP A 37 -6.59 -7.41 -19.54
CA ASP A 37 -7.56 -6.53 -18.86
C ASP A 37 -7.56 -6.79 -17.35
N PHE A 38 -7.56 -8.06 -16.95
CA PHE A 38 -7.48 -8.41 -15.53
C PHE A 38 -6.14 -8.02 -14.91
N ARG A 39 -5.03 -8.20 -15.63
CA ARG A 39 -3.70 -7.73 -15.20
C ARG A 39 -3.72 -6.22 -14.95
N ASN A 40 -4.34 -5.44 -15.83
CA ASN A 40 -4.43 -3.98 -15.69
C ASN A 40 -5.24 -3.58 -14.47
N LEU A 41 -6.32 -4.30 -14.16
CA LEU A 41 -7.04 -4.13 -12.91
C LEU A 41 -6.15 -4.46 -11.69
N LEU A 42 -5.39 -5.56 -11.74
CA LEU A 42 -4.49 -5.95 -10.66
C LEU A 42 -3.36 -4.93 -10.44
N LYS A 43 -2.85 -4.28 -11.49
CA LYS A 43 -1.90 -3.15 -11.33
C LYS A 43 -2.50 -2.04 -10.48
N ALA A 44 -3.79 -1.73 -10.66
CA ALA A 44 -4.47 -0.70 -9.89
C ALA A 44 -4.79 -1.14 -8.45
N LEU A 45 -5.20 -2.39 -8.25
CA LEU A 45 -5.59 -2.94 -6.94
C LEU A 45 -4.40 -3.36 -6.07
N TYR A 46 -3.32 -3.84 -6.68
CA TYR A 46 -2.12 -4.39 -6.05
C TYR A 46 -0.86 -3.82 -6.71
N PRO A 47 -0.53 -2.55 -6.46
CA PRO A 47 0.73 -1.99 -6.95
C PRO A 47 1.89 -2.78 -6.33
N LEU A 48 2.76 -3.31 -7.19
CA LEU A 48 3.89 -4.16 -6.79
C LEU A 48 5.08 -3.36 -6.23
N SER A 49 4.94 -2.04 -6.14
CA SER A 49 5.93 -1.17 -5.53
C SER A 49 5.25 -0.06 -4.74
N THR A 50 5.88 0.30 -3.64
CA THR A 50 5.39 1.32 -2.68
C THR A 50 5.53 2.75 -3.19
N THR A 51 6.26 2.96 -4.30
CA THR A 51 6.79 4.27 -4.66
C THR A 51 6.32 4.80 -6.01
N LEU A 52 5.65 3.98 -6.81
CA LEU A 52 5.10 4.43 -8.08
C LEU A 52 3.70 4.97 -7.86
N LYS A 53 3.55 6.29 -8.00
CA LYS A 53 2.28 6.87 -8.42
C LYS A 53 1.78 6.00 -9.57
N LEU A 54 0.58 5.45 -9.43
CA LEU A 54 0.02 4.52 -10.40
C LEU A 54 0.00 5.17 -11.80
N THR A 55 0.97 4.83 -12.65
CA THR A 55 1.07 5.31 -14.03
C THR A 55 0.55 4.21 -14.94
N LEU A 56 -0.75 4.24 -15.23
CA LEU A 56 -1.37 3.39 -16.23
C LEU A 56 -1.56 4.18 -17.54
N THR A 57 -1.48 3.50 -18.68
CA THR A 57 -1.80 4.07 -19.99
C THR A 57 -3.31 4.31 -20.13
N LYS A 58 -3.71 5.00 -21.21
CA LYS A 58 -5.13 5.21 -21.55
C LYS A 58 -5.87 3.87 -21.65
N GLU A 59 -5.31 2.91 -22.38
CA GLU A 59 -5.89 1.59 -22.62
C GLU A 59 -6.02 0.82 -21.30
N GLU A 60 -4.98 0.86 -20.46
CA GLU A 60 -5.01 0.22 -19.14
C GLU A 60 -6.07 0.83 -18.23
N TRP A 61 -6.23 2.17 -18.22
CA TRP A 61 -7.30 2.84 -17.49
C TRP A 61 -8.70 2.51 -18.02
N ILE A 62 -8.83 2.27 -19.33
CA ILE A 62 -10.08 1.80 -19.94
C ILE A 62 -10.43 0.39 -19.42
N SER A 63 -9.48 -0.54 -19.40
CA SER A 63 -9.66 -1.88 -18.80
C SER A 63 -10.11 -1.78 -17.35
N VAL A 64 -9.44 -0.93 -16.56
CA VAL A 64 -9.78 -0.67 -15.15
C VAL A 64 -11.21 -0.14 -15.03
N LEU A 65 -11.62 0.83 -15.86
CA LEU A 65 -12.96 1.41 -15.79
C LEU A 65 -14.06 0.40 -16.17
N ILE A 66 -13.81 -0.43 -17.18
CA ILE A 66 -14.74 -1.48 -17.62
C ILE A 66 -14.94 -2.50 -16.50
N LEU A 67 -13.87 -3.12 -16.03
CA LEU A 67 -13.95 -4.17 -15.01
C LEU A 67 -14.46 -3.63 -13.68
N SER A 68 -14.04 -2.42 -13.27
CA SER A 68 -14.57 -1.79 -12.06
C SER A 68 -16.06 -1.43 -12.15
N THR A 69 -16.59 -1.20 -13.36
CA THR A 69 -18.03 -1.00 -13.58
C THR A 69 -18.78 -2.32 -13.54
N GLU A 70 -18.30 -3.35 -14.25
CA GLU A 70 -18.92 -4.68 -14.28
C GLU A 70 -18.95 -5.33 -12.90
N TRP A 71 -17.84 -5.21 -12.17
CA TRP A 71 -17.69 -5.77 -10.82
C TRP A 71 -18.03 -4.78 -9.72
N ARG A 72 -18.51 -3.58 -10.05
CA ARG A 72 -18.98 -2.58 -9.08
C ARG A 72 -17.95 -2.22 -7.99
N PHE A 73 -16.68 -2.15 -8.36
CA PHE A 73 -15.63 -1.50 -7.55
C PHE A 73 -15.83 0.02 -7.60
N LEU A 74 -16.80 0.54 -6.85
CA LEU A 74 -17.31 1.91 -6.99
C LEU A 74 -16.20 2.98 -6.82
N ARG A 75 -15.28 2.76 -5.87
CA ARG A 75 -14.15 3.67 -5.61
C ARG A 75 -13.18 3.68 -6.80
N LEU A 76 -12.79 2.50 -7.28
CA LEU A 76 -11.88 2.34 -8.41
C LEU A 76 -12.50 2.89 -9.71
N ARG A 77 -13.80 2.65 -9.92
CA ARG A 77 -14.58 3.22 -11.04
C ARG A 77 -14.52 4.74 -11.04
N LYS A 78 -14.74 5.37 -9.87
CA LYS A 78 -14.68 6.83 -9.74
C LYS A 78 -13.29 7.37 -10.10
N VAL A 79 -12.23 6.73 -9.60
CA VAL A 79 -10.84 7.14 -9.88
C VAL A 79 -10.50 6.98 -11.35
N ALA A 80 -10.82 5.82 -11.95
CA ALA A 80 -10.60 5.59 -13.38
C ALA A 80 -11.37 6.58 -14.26
N LYS A 81 -12.63 6.90 -13.91
CA LYS A 81 -13.43 7.93 -14.58
C LYS A 81 -12.75 9.30 -14.54
N THR A 82 -12.33 9.76 -13.35
CA THR A 82 -11.67 11.06 -13.19
C THR A 82 -10.33 11.14 -13.94
N HIS A 83 -9.53 10.06 -13.93
CA HIS A 83 -8.29 10.02 -14.69
C HIS A 83 -8.54 10.10 -16.20
N LEU A 84 -9.46 9.29 -16.73
CA LEU A 84 -9.79 9.31 -18.17
C LEU A 84 -10.38 10.65 -18.62
N GLU A 85 -11.18 11.33 -17.78
CA GLU A 85 -11.69 12.69 -18.07
C GLU A 85 -10.59 13.75 -18.14
N SER A 86 -9.48 13.54 -17.43
CA SER A 86 -8.33 14.46 -17.43
C SER A 86 -7.40 14.27 -18.64
N LEU A 87 -7.52 13.16 -19.38
CA LEU A 87 -6.68 12.86 -20.52
C LEU A 87 -7.19 13.57 -21.80
N PRO A 88 -6.31 14.23 -22.58
CA PRO A 88 -6.69 14.93 -23.80
C PRO A 88 -7.03 13.99 -24.98
N ASP A 89 -6.62 12.72 -24.91
CA ASP A 89 -6.61 11.79 -26.05
C ASP A 89 -7.88 10.93 -26.21
N LEU A 90 -8.96 11.21 -25.47
CA LEU A 90 -10.20 10.46 -25.58
C LEU A 90 -10.99 10.93 -26.81
N THR A 91 -11.08 10.10 -27.86
CA THR A 91 -11.71 10.48 -29.12
C THR A 91 -13.23 10.60 -28.97
N SER A 92 -13.89 11.27 -29.93
CA SER A 92 -15.36 11.35 -29.95
C SER A 92 -16.00 9.97 -30.03
N LEU A 93 -15.34 9.02 -30.73
CA LEU A 93 -15.80 7.64 -30.83
C LEU A 93 -15.64 6.90 -29.50
N ASP A 94 -14.47 7.00 -28.85
CA ASP A 94 -14.22 6.42 -27.52
C ASP A 94 -15.26 6.90 -26.51
N ARG A 95 -15.59 8.20 -26.51
CA ARG A 95 -16.60 8.77 -25.61
C ARG A 95 -17.99 8.18 -25.81
N ILE A 96 -18.36 7.83 -27.05
CA ILE A 96 -19.64 7.21 -27.37
C ILE A 96 -19.63 5.74 -26.94
N THR A 97 -18.66 4.96 -27.42
CA THR A 97 -18.59 3.51 -27.22
C THR A 97 -18.36 3.17 -25.76
N LEU A 98 -17.35 3.79 -25.12
CA LEU A 98 -17.08 3.59 -23.70
C LEU A 98 -18.19 4.19 -22.84
N GLY A 99 -18.66 5.40 -23.15
CA GLY A 99 -19.74 6.04 -22.38
C GLY A 99 -21.00 5.18 -22.29
N ARG A 100 -21.34 4.46 -23.38
CA ARG A 100 -22.41 3.45 -23.37
C ARG A 100 -22.05 2.23 -22.53
N LYS A 101 -20.86 1.65 -22.76
CA LYS A 101 -20.40 0.43 -22.06
C LYS A 101 -20.34 0.63 -20.54
N VAL A 102 -19.73 1.73 -20.08
CA VAL A 102 -19.47 2.03 -18.67
C VAL A 102 -20.54 2.91 -17.99
N ARG A 103 -21.63 3.18 -18.71
CA ARG A 103 -22.82 3.93 -18.23
C ARG A 103 -22.48 5.36 -17.75
N ILE A 104 -21.85 6.16 -18.62
CA ILE A 104 -21.52 7.57 -18.36
C ILE A 104 -22.20 8.45 -19.42
N ALA A 105 -23.37 8.99 -19.09
CA ALA A 105 -24.15 9.77 -20.05
C ALA A 105 -23.45 11.06 -20.53
N PRO A 106 -22.71 11.81 -19.70
CA PRO A 106 -21.96 12.98 -20.14
C PRO A 106 -20.98 12.69 -21.29
N TRP A 107 -20.29 11.55 -21.26
CA TRP A 107 -19.34 11.17 -22.32
C TRP A 107 -20.08 10.91 -23.64
N VAL A 108 -21.20 10.19 -23.61
CA VAL A 108 -22.01 9.94 -24.81
C VAL A 108 -22.52 11.25 -25.42
N ILE A 109 -23.01 12.18 -24.59
CA ILE A 109 -23.48 13.50 -25.04
C ILE A 109 -22.34 14.28 -25.70
N GLU A 110 -21.16 14.30 -25.06
CA GLU A 110 -20.01 15.04 -25.56
C GLU A 110 -19.50 14.44 -26.88
N GLY A 111 -19.38 13.11 -26.97
CA GLY A 111 -18.98 12.40 -28.18
C GLY A 111 -19.94 12.68 -29.34
N PHE A 112 -21.25 12.54 -29.13
CA PHE A 112 -22.26 12.89 -30.15
C PHE A 112 -22.21 14.36 -30.55
N ALA A 113 -22.08 15.27 -29.59
CA ALA A 113 -22.03 16.70 -29.88
C ALA A 113 -20.78 17.05 -30.69
N ASN A 114 -19.64 16.40 -30.42
CA ASN A 114 -18.40 16.58 -31.19
C ASN A 114 -18.53 16.01 -32.61
N MET A 115 -19.17 14.85 -32.80
CA MET A 115 -19.49 14.30 -34.13
C MET A 115 -20.38 15.24 -34.96
N VAL A 116 -21.31 15.94 -34.30
CA VAL A 116 -22.17 16.96 -34.96
C VAL A 116 -21.39 18.22 -35.31
N ARG A 117 -20.40 18.62 -34.50
CA ARG A 117 -19.61 19.86 -34.66
C ARG A 117 -18.49 19.76 -35.70
N ARG A 118 -17.78 18.63 -35.76
CA ARG A 118 -16.59 18.47 -36.63
C ARG A 118 -16.90 18.74 -38.11
N GLU A 119 -15.93 19.06 -38.94
CA GLU A 119 -16.16 19.33 -40.37
C GLU A 119 -16.24 18.08 -41.23
N GLU A 120 -15.57 17.01 -40.80
CA GLU A 120 -15.59 15.71 -41.48
C GLU A 120 -16.89 14.95 -41.22
N THR A 121 -17.30 14.14 -42.20
CA THR A 121 -18.44 13.22 -42.07
C THR A 121 -18.08 12.01 -41.23
N ILE A 122 -19.08 11.31 -40.69
CA ILE A 122 -18.89 10.00 -40.06
C ILE A 122 -18.44 9.01 -41.13
N SER A 123 -17.30 8.36 -40.91
CA SER A 123 -16.80 7.32 -41.81
C SER A 123 -17.62 6.03 -41.66
N ASP A 124 -17.48 5.11 -42.62
CA ASP A 124 -18.19 3.83 -42.54
C ASP A 124 -17.74 3.01 -41.32
N ASP A 125 -16.44 3.03 -40.98
CA ASP A 125 -15.89 2.35 -39.80
C ASP A 125 -16.44 2.93 -38.50
N GLU A 126 -16.46 4.27 -38.37
CA GLU A 126 -17.05 4.93 -37.20
C GLU A 126 -18.55 4.66 -37.10
N ALA A 127 -19.24 4.56 -38.23
CA ALA A 127 -20.66 4.25 -38.23
C ALA A 127 -20.94 2.82 -37.73
N ILE A 128 -20.10 1.86 -38.12
CA ILE A 128 -20.16 0.47 -37.62
C ILE A 128 -19.94 0.43 -36.11
N ASP A 129 -18.93 1.15 -35.61
CA ASP A 129 -18.60 1.18 -34.19
C ASP A 129 -19.68 1.89 -33.34
N ILE A 130 -20.30 2.95 -33.87
CA ILE A 130 -21.39 3.67 -33.19
C ILE A 130 -22.70 2.87 -33.20
N ASP A 131 -23.04 2.20 -34.30
CA ASP A 131 -24.34 1.53 -34.50
C ASP A 131 -24.28 0.01 -34.36
N CYS A 132 -23.28 -0.53 -33.63
CA CYS A 132 -23.03 -1.97 -33.47
C CYS A 132 -24.28 -2.82 -33.18
N ASP A 133 -25.29 -2.24 -32.52
CA ASP A 133 -26.57 -2.89 -32.20
C ASP A 133 -27.83 -2.24 -32.83
N VAL A 134 -27.79 -0.94 -33.17
CA VAL A 134 -28.98 -0.18 -33.59
C VAL A 134 -28.63 0.80 -34.70
N VAL A 135 -28.97 0.47 -35.94
CA VAL A 135 -28.71 1.28 -37.15
C VAL A 135 -29.61 2.53 -37.23
N THR A 136 -29.57 3.40 -36.20
CA THR A 136 -30.30 4.67 -36.20
C THR A 136 -29.51 5.83 -35.58
N THR A 137 -28.43 5.57 -34.84
CA THR A 137 -27.66 6.64 -34.17
C THR A 137 -26.97 7.51 -35.22
N CYS A 138 -26.30 6.89 -36.18
CA CYS A 138 -25.58 7.64 -37.22
C CYS A 138 -26.52 8.52 -38.04
N TYR A 139 -27.68 7.99 -38.45
CA TYR A 139 -28.70 8.78 -39.16
C TYR A 139 -29.18 9.99 -38.34
N LYS A 140 -29.42 9.81 -37.03
CA LYS A 140 -29.82 10.90 -36.14
C LYS A 140 -28.72 11.96 -36.00
N LEU A 141 -27.44 11.54 -35.93
CA LEU A 141 -26.29 12.44 -35.89
C LEU A 141 -26.13 13.22 -37.20
N PHE A 142 -26.27 12.56 -38.36
CA PHE A 142 -26.28 13.23 -39.66
C PHE A 142 -27.40 14.28 -39.74
N ARG A 143 -28.62 13.95 -39.29
CA ARG A 143 -29.72 14.92 -39.26
C ARG A 143 -29.43 16.13 -38.36
N LEU A 144 -28.83 15.92 -37.19
CA LEU A 144 -28.42 17.01 -36.30
C LEU A 144 -27.33 17.89 -36.91
N ARG A 145 -26.37 17.26 -37.61
CA ARG A 145 -25.31 17.94 -38.35
C ARG A 145 -25.89 18.84 -39.45
N GLU A 146 -26.84 18.35 -40.24
CA GLU A 146 -27.51 19.15 -41.27
C GLU A 146 -28.25 20.36 -40.67
N LEU A 147 -28.94 20.17 -39.53
CA LEU A 147 -29.57 21.27 -38.81
C LEU A 147 -28.56 22.30 -38.31
N ARG A 148 -27.36 21.86 -37.88
CA ARG A 148 -26.27 22.77 -37.51
C ARG A 148 -25.75 23.56 -38.72
N ILE A 149 -25.42 22.88 -39.82
CA ILE A 149 -24.86 23.51 -41.03
C ILE A 149 -25.83 24.54 -41.60
N THR A 150 -27.13 24.25 -41.56
CA THR A 150 -28.20 25.17 -42.02
C THR A 150 -28.55 26.27 -41.01
N GLY A 151 -27.86 26.35 -39.87
CA GLY A 151 -28.10 27.37 -38.83
C GLY A 151 -29.41 27.20 -38.05
N ARG A 152 -30.05 26.03 -38.15
CA ARG A 152 -31.33 25.69 -37.50
C ARG A 152 -31.16 25.03 -36.13
N LEU A 153 -29.93 24.71 -35.75
CA LEU A 153 -29.60 24.13 -34.45
C LEU A 153 -28.98 25.19 -33.54
N THR A 154 -29.61 25.43 -32.39
CA THR A 154 -29.15 26.42 -31.40
C THR A 154 -27.92 25.94 -30.63
N SER A 155 -27.85 24.64 -30.30
CA SER A 155 -26.74 24.01 -29.60
C SER A 155 -26.65 22.54 -29.98
N SER A 156 -25.45 22.08 -30.35
CA SER A 156 -25.19 20.66 -30.62
C SER A 156 -25.50 19.79 -29.40
N THR A 157 -25.12 20.24 -28.19
CA THR A 157 -25.38 19.52 -26.94
C THR A 157 -26.88 19.38 -26.70
N SER A 158 -27.64 20.47 -26.73
CA SER A 158 -29.09 20.42 -26.50
C SER A 158 -29.84 19.67 -27.61
N GLY A 159 -29.35 19.74 -28.85
CA GLY A 159 -29.87 18.95 -29.97
C GLY A 159 -29.71 17.44 -29.76
N VAL A 160 -28.54 17.04 -29.29
CA VAL A 160 -28.22 15.65 -28.92
C VAL A 160 -29.10 15.20 -27.76
N GLU A 161 -29.16 15.97 -26.67
CA GLU A 161 -29.96 15.62 -25.49
C GLU A 161 -31.45 15.43 -25.82
N ASN A 162 -32.00 16.26 -26.71
CA ASN A 162 -33.38 16.13 -27.15
C ASN A 162 -33.61 14.94 -28.08
N THR A 163 -32.66 14.66 -28.98
CA THR A 163 -32.79 13.57 -29.97
C THR A 163 -32.57 12.18 -29.36
N PHE A 164 -31.68 12.08 -28.37
CA PHE A 164 -31.28 10.84 -27.72
C PHE A 164 -31.81 10.71 -26.29
N ARG A 165 -32.84 11.49 -25.93
CA ARG A 165 -33.38 11.58 -24.57
C ARG A 165 -33.63 10.23 -23.91
N GLU A 166 -34.36 9.34 -24.58
CA GLU A 166 -34.71 8.02 -24.02
C GLU A 166 -33.49 7.12 -23.77
N GLU A 167 -32.47 7.19 -24.62
CA GLU A 167 -31.21 6.46 -24.43
C GLU A 167 -30.42 7.06 -23.27
N LEU A 168 -30.28 8.38 -23.25
CA LEU A 168 -29.54 9.10 -22.22
C LEU A 168 -30.19 8.98 -20.85
N ASP A 169 -31.52 8.97 -20.76
CA ASP A 169 -32.25 8.80 -19.50
C ASP A 169 -32.08 7.38 -18.94
N ARG A 170 -32.02 6.36 -19.80
CA ARG A 170 -31.67 4.98 -19.39
C ARG A 170 -30.25 4.91 -18.85
N ILE A 171 -29.28 5.47 -19.58
CA ILE A 171 -27.88 5.51 -19.13
C ILE A 171 -27.74 6.28 -17.81
N ARG A 172 -28.41 7.43 -17.65
CA ARG A 172 -28.42 8.20 -16.41
C ARG A 172 -29.05 7.43 -15.24
N SER A 173 -30.10 6.65 -15.50
CA SER A 173 -30.71 5.80 -14.50
C SER A 173 -29.75 4.71 -14.03
N ASP A 174 -29.04 4.07 -14.97
CA ASP A 174 -28.01 3.09 -14.65
C ASP A 174 -26.83 3.73 -13.90
N GLU A 175 -26.36 4.91 -14.33
CA GLU A 175 -25.26 5.66 -13.71
C GLU A 175 -25.53 5.96 -12.23
N LYS A 176 -26.77 6.35 -11.89
CA LYS A 176 -27.20 6.59 -10.50
C LYS A 176 -27.02 5.38 -9.58
N THR A 177 -27.04 4.16 -10.11
CA THR A 177 -26.82 2.94 -9.29
C THR A 177 -25.37 2.82 -8.79
N PHE A 178 -24.44 3.56 -9.40
CA PHE A 178 -23.03 3.62 -9.02
C PHE A 178 -22.70 4.84 -8.15
N ASP A 179 -23.47 5.93 -8.28
CA ASP A 179 -23.26 7.20 -7.57
C ASP A 179 -24.03 7.31 -6.25
N ASN A 180 -24.77 6.28 -5.83
CA ASN A 180 -25.57 6.35 -4.61
C ASN A 180 -24.64 6.38 -3.38
N GLU A 181 -24.32 7.60 -2.91
CA GLU A 181 -23.54 7.85 -1.69
C GLU A 181 -24.10 7.10 -0.48
N GLN A 182 -25.40 6.82 -0.45
CA GLN A 182 -26.01 6.00 0.59
C GLN A 182 -25.55 4.54 0.52
N ILE A 183 -25.31 3.99 -0.67
CA ILE A 183 -24.74 2.64 -0.84
C ILE A 183 -23.28 2.64 -0.41
N ALA A 184 -22.49 3.63 -0.86
CA ALA A 184 -21.09 3.74 -0.46
C ALA A 184 -20.92 3.93 1.06
N LYS A 185 -21.78 4.76 1.68
CA LYS A 185 -21.80 5.02 3.12
C LYS A 185 -22.35 3.84 3.92
N MET A 186 -23.45 3.21 3.49
CA MET A 186 -23.97 1.99 4.12
C MET A 186 -22.96 0.85 4.05
N HIS A 187 -22.20 0.76 2.97
CA HIS A 187 -21.14 -0.22 2.82
C HIS A 187 -19.92 0.10 3.71
N GLU A 188 -19.57 1.38 3.85
CA GLU A 188 -18.55 1.85 4.80
C GLU A 188 -18.96 1.58 6.27
N ASP A 189 -20.22 1.84 6.61
CA ASP A 189 -20.79 1.54 7.93
C ASP A 189 -20.81 0.02 8.18
N LYS A 190 -21.19 -0.80 7.19
CA LYS A 190 -21.14 -2.27 7.29
C LYS A 190 -19.73 -2.82 7.48
N LEU A 191 -18.75 -2.30 6.72
CA LEU A 191 -17.35 -2.71 6.85
C LEU A 191 -16.80 -2.34 8.24
N ARG A 192 -17.16 -1.16 8.74
CA ARG A 192 -16.78 -0.71 10.07
C ARG A 192 -17.43 -1.55 11.17
N GLU A 193 -18.73 -1.85 11.06
CA GLU A 193 -19.43 -2.75 11.99
C GLU A 193 -18.84 -4.16 11.99
N GLU A 194 -18.46 -4.68 10.81
CA GLU A 194 -17.81 -5.99 10.72
C GLU A 194 -16.39 -5.99 11.30
N GLU A 195 -15.62 -4.91 11.13
CA GLU A 195 -14.31 -4.72 11.74
C GLU A 195 -14.44 -4.64 13.27
N GLU A 196 -15.38 -3.84 13.79
CA GLU A 196 -15.67 -3.75 15.23
C GLU A 196 -16.13 -5.10 15.82
N ARG A 197 -16.93 -5.87 15.08
CA ARG A 197 -17.34 -7.22 15.51
C ARG A 197 -16.16 -8.19 15.55
N ARG A 198 -15.33 -8.21 14.50
CA ARG A 198 -14.13 -9.06 14.44
C ARG A 198 -13.12 -8.69 15.52
N GLU A 199 -12.98 -7.41 15.84
CA GLU A 199 -12.09 -6.93 16.90
C GLU A 199 -12.58 -7.37 18.28
N LYS A 200 -13.89 -7.27 18.55
CA LYS A 200 -14.51 -7.81 19.77
C LYS A 200 -14.37 -9.32 19.90
N GLU A 201 -14.64 -10.07 18.83
CA GLU A 201 -14.47 -11.52 18.80
C GLU A 201 -13.00 -11.91 19.03
N ALA A 202 -12.05 -11.16 18.46
CA ALA A 202 -10.62 -11.37 18.69
C ALA A 202 -10.23 -11.02 20.14
N GLU A 203 -10.80 -9.98 20.74
CA GLU A 203 -10.54 -9.59 22.12
C GLU A 203 -11.09 -10.60 23.13
N GLU A 204 -12.32 -11.09 22.91
CA GLU A 204 -12.89 -12.19 23.70
C GLU A 204 -12.06 -13.46 23.58
N LYS A 205 -11.60 -13.79 22.37
CA LYS A 205 -10.74 -14.96 22.14
C LYS A 205 -9.38 -14.80 22.85
N ARG A 206 -8.75 -13.62 22.79
CA ARG A 206 -7.52 -13.31 23.53
C ARG A 206 -7.71 -13.47 25.05
N HIS A 207 -8.82 -12.95 25.59
CA HIS A 207 -9.13 -13.07 27.01
C HIS A 207 -9.35 -14.53 27.43
N LYS A 208 -10.01 -15.33 26.58
CA LYS A 208 -10.20 -16.76 26.83
C LYS A 208 -8.90 -17.55 26.74
N GLU A 209 -8.07 -17.30 25.72
CA GLU A 209 -6.76 -17.94 25.55
C GLU A 209 -5.81 -17.59 26.72
N GLU A 210 -5.87 -16.36 27.24
CA GLU A 210 -5.11 -15.95 28.43
C GLU A 210 -5.60 -16.67 29.70
N GLN A 211 -6.92 -16.79 29.88
CA GLN A 211 -7.48 -17.56 31.01
C GLN A 211 -7.11 -19.04 30.94
N ASP A 212 -7.13 -19.64 29.75
CA ASP A 212 -6.76 -21.04 29.56
C ASP A 212 -5.25 -21.24 29.78
N ARG A 213 -4.41 -20.28 29.37
CA ARG A 213 -2.96 -20.29 29.65
C ARG A 213 -2.67 -20.21 31.15
N GLN A 214 -3.34 -19.33 31.88
CA GLN A 214 -3.19 -19.21 33.34
C GLN A 214 -3.62 -20.49 34.06
N ARG A 215 -4.71 -21.13 33.60
CA ARG A 215 -5.14 -22.44 34.14
C ARG A 215 -4.14 -23.55 33.83
N GLU A 216 -3.54 -23.55 32.64
CA GLU A 216 -2.55 -24.54 32.25
C GLU A 216 -1.22 -24.34 32.98
N GLU A 217 -0.77 -23.11 33.21
CA GLU A 217 0.39 -22.82 34.06
C GLU A 217 0.15 -23.25 35.52
N GLU A 218 -1.05 -23.00 36.06
CA GLU A 218 -1.40 -23.47 37.41
C GLU A 218 -1.44 -25.01 37.47
N ARG A 219 -1.95 -25.66 36.42
CA ARG A 219 -1.93 -27.13 36.31
C ARG A 219 -0.50 -27.67 36.22
N ARG A 220 0.35 -27.08 35.38
CA ARG A 220 1.78 -27.47 35.26
C ARG A 220 2.52 -27.28 36.57
N ARG A 221 2.28 -26.19 37.29
CA ARG A 221 2.88 -25.97 38.62
C ARG A 221 2.46 -27.04 39.62
N ARG A 222 1.18 -27.44 39.64
CA ARG A 222 0.70 -28.54 40.48
C ARG A 222 1.28 -29.88 40.05
N GLU A 223 1.37 -30.14 38.76
CA GLU A 223 2.01 -31.34 38.20
C GLU A 223 3.51 -31.38 38.50
N GLU A 224 4.21 -30.24 38.49
CA GLU A 224 5.62 -30.12 38.89
C GLU A 224 5.81 -30.29 40.41
N GLU A 225 4.91 -29.77 41.23
CA GLU A 225 4.90 -30.00 42.68
C GLU A 225 4.62 -31.48 43.02
N GLU A 226 3.66 -32.10 42.31
CA GLU A 226 3.40 -33.54 42.41
C GLU A 226 4.55 -34.38 41.85
N MET A 227 5.15 -33.95 40.73
CA MET A 227 6.30 -34.61 40.12
C MET A 227 7.47 -34.53 41.08
N PHE A 228 7.79 -33.37 41.66
CA PHE A 228 8.85 -33.23 42.66
C PHE A 228 8.60 -34.12 43.89
N ALA A 229 7.35 -34.21 44.36
CA ALA A 229 7.01 -35.14 45.44
C ALA A 229 7.14 -36.61 45.04
N ARG A 230 6.79 -36.96 43.79
CA ARG A 230 6.97 -38.31 43.24
C ARG A 230 8.43 -38.63 42.99
N ASP A 231 9.22 -37.69 42.49
CA ASP A 231 10.66 -37.80 42.18
C ASP A 231 11.48 -37.92 43.48
N GLU A 232 11.03 -37.32 44.58
CA GLU A 232 11.59 -37.54 45.92
C GLU A 232 11.27 -38.97 46.43
N ILE A 233 10.04 -39.46 46.22
CA ILE A 233 9.64 -40.85 46.55
C ILE A 233 10.35 -41.86 45.63
N GLU A 234 10.55 -41.51 44.37
CA GLU A 234 11.19 -42.33 43.34
C GLU A 234 12.71 -42.31 43.49
N ARG A 235 13.34 -41.22 43.93
CA ARG A 235 14.75 -41.22 44.38
C ARG A 235 14.98 -42.21 45.51
N LEU A 236 14.06 -42.28 46.47
CA LEU A 236 14.13 -43.24 47.57
C LEU A 236 13.92 -44.69 47.10
N ARG A 237 13.17 -44.93 46.01
CA ARG A 237 13.00 -46.26 45.38
C ARG A 237 14.11 -46.60 44.38
N ALA A 238 14.67 -45.61 43.69
CA ALA A 238 15.75 -45.74 42.72
C ALA A 238 17.10 -46.00 43.41
N GLU A 239 17.30 -45.57 44.67
CA GLU A 239 18.39 -46.11 45.50
C GLU A 239 18.26 -47.63 45.73
N GLU A 240 17.03 -48.17 45.74
CA GLU A 240 16.70 -49.59 45.86
C GLU A 240 16.80 -50.35 44.51
N GLU A 241 16.41 -49.70 43.40
CA GLU A 241 16.32 -50.29 42.06
C GLU A 241 17.60 -50.12 41.21
N ALA A 242 18.48 -49.15 41.52
CA ALA A 242 19.79 -48.97 40.87
C ALA A 242 20.79 -50.11 41.17
N GLU A 243 20.47 -50.99 42.13
CA GLU A 243 21.17 -52.27 42.33
C GLU A 243 20.71 -53.36 41.34
N ALA A 244 19.55 -53.20 40.70
CA ALA A 244 18.87 -54.29 39.98
C ALA A 244 19.01 -54.28 38.44
N GLU A 245 19.30 -53.15 37.77
CA GLU A 245 19.18 -53.14 36.29
C GLU A 245 20.36 -52.49 35.54
N ARG A 246 21.55 -53.05 35.77
CA ARG A 246 22.54 -53.24 34.71
C ARG A 246 22.01 -54.25 33.68
N ARG A 247 21.13 -53.86 32.74
CA ARG A 247 21.02 -54.56 31.45
C ARG A 247 20.20 -53.88 30.35
N ALA A 248 20.95 -53.56 29.29
CA ALA A 248 20.61 -53.68 27.88
C ALA A 248 19.86 -52.53 27.16
N LEU A 249 20.43 -52.22 26.00
CA LEU A 249 20.31 -51.05 25.13
C LEU A 249 19.66 -51.40 23.76
N LEU A 250 19.13 -50.35 23.11
CA LEU A 250 19.13 -50.02 21.65
C LEU A 250 18.13 -50.69 20.67
N THR A 251 17.13 -49.89 20.20
CA THR A 251 16.88 -49.29 18.84
C THR A 251 17.26 -50.04 17.52
N PRO A 252 16.93 -49.59 16.27
CA PRO A 252 15.82 -48.79 15.66
C PRO A 252 15.40 -49.27 14.20
N GLN A 253 14.66 -48.42 13.45
CA GLN A 253 14.58 -48.28 11.97
C GLN A 253 13.63 -49.26 11.20
N GLU A 254 12.96 -48.98 10.07
CA GLU A 254 12.91 -47.86 9.10
C GLU A 254 11.81 -48.10 8.03
N ASN A 255 11.47 -47.01 7.30
CA ASN A 255 11.19 -46.88 5.85
C ASN A 255 9.81 -47.09 5.18
N GLU A 256 9.39 -45.96 4.58
CA GLU A 256 8.98 -45.70 3.18
C GLU A 256 7.81 -46.45 2.52
N ARG A 257 6.92 -45.67 1.86
CA ARG A 257 6.82 -45.62 0.38
C ARG A 257 5.82 -44.58 -0.13
N ILE A 258 6.28 -43.84 -1.14
CA ILE A 258 5.51 -42.93 -2.01
C ILE A 258 4.81 -43.75 -3.11
N SER A 259 3.62 -43.32 -3.58
CA SER A 259 3.23 -43.55 -4.97
C SER A 259 2.43 -42.39 -5.59
N ASN A 260 2.76 -42.16 -6.86
CA ASN A 260 2.42 -41.12 -7.82
C ASN A 260 0.94 -40.77 -8.04
N GLY A 261 0.70 -39.52 -8.49
CA GLY A 261 -0.58 -39.07 -9.06
C GLY A 261 -0.47 -37.93 -10.10
N LYS A 262 -0.34 -38.34 -11.37
CA LYS A 262 -0.95 -37.78 -12.61
C LYS A 262 -0.76 -36.30 -13.02
N ASN A 263 -0.20 -36.18 -14.23
CA ASN A 263 -0.26 -35.05 -15.16
C ASN A 263 -1.63 -34.35 -15.22
N LYS A 264 -1.67 -33.07 -14.83
CA LYS A 264 -2.62 -32.07 -15.33
C LYS A 264 -1.92 -31.22 -16.40
N LYS A 265 -2.67 -30.76 -17.40
CA LYS A 265 -2.21 -29.74 -18.37
C LYS A 265 -1.52 -28.60 -17.61
N ALA A 266 -0.33 -28.21 -18.06
CA ALA A 266 0.46 -27.17 -17.42
C ALA A 266 -0.35 -25.86 -17.36
N ILE A 267 -0.72 -25.47 -16.16
CA ILE A 267 -1.26 -24.14 -15.87
C ILE A 267 -0.06 -23.21 -15.95
N GLN A 268 -0.05 -22.34 -16.96
CA GLN A 268 0.96 -21.30 -17.03
C GLN A 268 0.65 -20.28 -15.94
N CYS A 269 1.54 -20.19 -14.97
CA CYS A 269 1.48 -19.20 -13.92
C CYS A 269 1.98 -17.87 -14.48
N ASP A 270 1.32 -16.78 -14.12
CA ASP A 270 1.79 -15.46 -14.53
C ASP A 270 3.12 -15.13 -13.85
N GLU A 271 4.14 -14.73 -14.61
CA GLU A 271 5.49 -14.47 -14.08
C GLU A 271 5.51 -13.30 -13.07
N THR A 272 4.54 -12.39 -13.14
CA THR A 272 4.50 -11.17 -12.32
C THR A 272 3.53 -11.29 -11.14
N TYR A 273 2.36 -11.90 -11.34
CA TYR A 273 1.26 -11.94 -10.38
C TYR A 273 1.00 -13.33 -9.77
N TYR A 274 1.77 -14.36 -10.15
CA TYR A 274 1.81 -15.62 -9.42
C TYR A 274 2.92 -15.59 -8.37
N ILE A 275 2.54 -15.26 -7.14
CA ILE A 275 3.47 -15.00 -6.04
C ILE A 275 3.50 -16.22 -5.08
N PRO A 276 4.59 -17.01 -5.03
CA PRO A 276 4.73 -18.14 -4.10
C PRO A 276 4.84 -17.67 -2.63
N GLY A 277 4.19 -18.36 -1.68
CA GLY A 277 4.33 -18.09 -0.23
C GLY A 277 3.52 -16.89 0.29
N ALA A 278 2.21 -16.89 0.06
CA ALA A 278 1.35 -15.70 0.01
C ALA A 278 1.28 -14.80 1.26
N PHE A 279 1.49 -15.28 2.49
CA PHE A 279 1.39 -14.47 3.71
C PHE A 279 2.43 -14.88 4.77
N VAL A 280 2.90 -13.90 5.53
CA VAL A 280 3.80 -14.02 6.68
C VAL A 280 3.11 -13.43 7.91
N VAL A 281 3.31 -14.04 9.07
CA VAL A 281 2.81 -13.58 10.37
C VAL A 281 3.97 -13.00 11.19
N PHE A 282 3.92 -11.70 11.47
CA PHE A 282 4.84 -11.03 12.37
C PHE A 282 4.21 -10.84 13.74
N LYS A 283 5.00 -11.03 14.80
CA LYS A 283 4.66 -10.61 16.16
C LYS A 283 5.49 -9.39 16.54
N VAL A 284 4.84 -8.25 16.80
CA VAL A 284 5.48 -7.02 17.29
C VAL A 284 4.79 -6.62 18.59
N GLU A 285 5.55 -6.57 19.69
CA GLU A 285 4.99 -6.51 21.05
C GLU A 285 3.93 -7.62 21.23
N ASP A 286 2.70 -7.25 21.62
CA ASP A 286 1.57 -8.16 21.82
C ASP A 286 0.62 -8.21 20.60
N CYS A 287 1.04 -7.66 19.45
CA CYS A 287 0.24 -7.61 18.22
C CYS A 287 0.75 -8.58 17.16
N LEU A 288 -0.17 -9.29 16.49
CA LEU A 288 0.11 -10.12 15.32
C LEU A 288 -0.30 -9.39 14.03
N PHE A 289 0.59 -9.39 13.04
CA PHE A 289 0.36 -8.81 11.72
C PHE A 289 0.50 -9.91 10.67
N ARG A 290 -0.57 -10.20 9.93
CA ARG A 290 -0.54 -11.13 8.78
C ARG A 290 -0.52 -10.32 7.49
N LEU A 291 0.62 -10.32 6.79
CA LEU A 291 0.85 -9.48 5.61
C LEU A 291 1.39 -10.34 4.47
N PRO A 292 1.22 -9.93 3.20
CA PRO A 292 1.87 -10.63 2.09
C PRO A 292 3.39 -10.59 2.23
N SER A 293 4.10 -11.66 1.87
CA SER A 293 5.56 -11.73 2.03
C SER A 293 6.32 -11.00 0.91
N TYR A 294 5.72 -10.87 -0.27
CA TYR A 294 6.43 -10.47 -1.49
C TYR A 294 6.93 -9.02 -1.50
N ILE A 295 6.18 -8.06 -0.94
CA ILE A 295 6.67 -6.66 -0.90
C ILE A 295 7.85 -6.57 0.07
N PHE A 296 7.81 -7.32 1.18
CA PHE A 296 8.95 -7.39 2.10
C PHE A 296 10.19 -7.95 1.39
N ALA A 297 10.07 -9.04 0.64
CA ALA A 297 11.17 -9.62 -0.12
C ALA A 297 11.67 -8.70 -1.25
N ASN A 298 10.76 -8.06 -2.00
CA ASN A 298 11.11 -7.25 -3.17
C ASN A 298 11.66 -5.86 -2.80
N GLU A 299 11.22 -5.29 -1.68
CA GLU A 299 11.58 -3.93 -1.30
C GLU A 299 12.67 -3.89 -0.20
N SER A 300 13.03 -5.02 0.41
CA SER A 300 14.07 -5.10 1.43
C SER A 300 14.96 -6.34 1.29
N GLU A 301 16.25 -6.11 1.05
CA GLU A 301 17.29 -7.15 1.02
C GLU A 301 17.39 -7.90 2.36
N VAL A 302 17.08 -7.22 3.48
CA VAL A 302 17.08 -7.84 4.82
C VAL A 302 15.99 -8.91 4.89
N PHE A 303 14.78 -8.60 4.44
CA PHE A 303 13.67 -9.53 4.44
C PHE A 303 13.80 -10.59 3.34
N GLU A 304 14.33 -10.24 2.16
CA GLU A 304 14.69 -11.19 1.12
C GLU A 304 15.64 -12.26 1.65
N GLY A 305 16.77 -11.85 2.25
CA GLY A 305 17.73 -12.75 2.85
C GLY A 305 17.12 -13.57 3.98
N MET A 306 16.30 -12.96 4.85
CA MET A 306 15.62 -13.66 5.95
C MET A 306 14.67 -14.76 5.45
N PHE A 307 13.93 -14.52 4.38
CA PHE A 307 12.99 -15.51 3.82
C PHE A 307 13.67 -16.62 3.02
N LEU A 308 14.90 -16.40 2.55
CA LEU A 308 15.70 -17.42 1.84
C LEU A 308 16.41 -18.40 2.79
N LEU A 309 16.46 -18.11 4.10
CA LEU A 309 17.06 -19.02 5.08
C LEU A 309 16.17 -20.26 5.27
N PRO A 310 16.70 -21.49 5.10
CA PRO A 310 15.93 -22.70 5.29
C PRO A 310 15.51 -22.82 6.76
N GLN A 311 14.20 -22.90 7.01
CA GLN A 311 13.70 -23.23 8.33
C GLN A 311 13.96 -24.71 8.64
N PRO A 312 14.25 -25.09 9.90
CA PRO A 312 14.52 -26.47 10.26
C PRO A 312 13.27 -27.34 10.04
N GLY A 313 13.23 -28.04 8.91
CA GLY A 313 12.30 -29.13 8.63
C GLY A 313 10.93 -28.69 8.09
N GLU A 314 10.82 -28.42 6.79
CA GLU A 314 9.88 -29.11 5.89
C GLU A 314 9.98 -28.61 4.45
N ALA A 315 9.53 -29.46 3.53
CA ALA A 315 9.61 -29.33 2.09
C ALA A 315 8.72 -28.20 1.52
N LEU A 316 9.03 -27.82 0.28
CA LEU A 316 8.34 -26.87 -0.59
C LEU A 316 6.83 -26.66 -0.32
N GLU A 317 6.42 -25.37 -0.35
CA GLU A 317 5.05 -24.84 -0.50
C GLU A 317 4.18 -24.55 0.75
N VAL A 318 4.72 -24.53 1.97
CA VAL A 318 3.94 -24.17 3.19
C VAL A 318 4.27 -22.75 3.65
N GLU A 319 3.26 -22.01 4.14
CA GLU A 319 3.38 -20.64 4.69
C GLU A 319 4.65 -20.49 5.55
N VAL A 320 5.50 -19.49 5.23
CA VAL A 320 6.82 -19.24 5.86
C VAL A 320 6.71 -19.00 7.37
N SER A 321 5.52 -18.70 7.88
CA SER A 321 5.23 -18.56 9.31
C SER A 321 3.72 -18.75 9.54
N THR A 322 3.35 -19.36 10.67
CA THR A 322 1.95 -19.56 11.06
C THR A 322 1.61 -18.71 12.26
N ILE A 323 0.32 -18.62 12.63
CA ILE A 323 -0.07 -17.95 13.90
C ILE A 323 0.62 -18.60 15.11
N SER A 324 0.86 -19.91 15.04
CA SER A 324 1.52 -20.70 16.08
C SER A 324 3.04 -20.52 16.13
N ASP A 325 3.63 -20.04 15.03
CA ASP A 325 5.07 -19.75 14.94
C ASP A 325 5.32 -18.46 14.13
N PRO A 326 5.07 -17.28 14.74
CA PRO A 326 5.22 -16.00 14.09
C PRO A 326 6.67 -15.51 14.10
N ILE A 327 7.06 -14.72 13.10
CA ILE A 327 8.35 -14.01 13.10
C ILE A 327 8.31 -12.89 14.14
N ILE A 328 9.10 -13.03 15.21
CA ILE A 328 9.13 -12.08 16.31
C ILE A 328 10.02 -10.88 15.95
N ILE A 329 9.43 -9.69 15.90
CA ILE A 329 10.16 -8.41 15.76
C ILE A 329 10.32 -7.80 17.15
N SER A 330 11.53 -7.90 17.71
CA SER A 330 11.84 -7.34 19.02
C SER A 330 12.34 -5.88 18.95
N GLY A 331 11.99 -5.09 19.95
CA GLY A 331 12.48 -3.71 20.12
C GLY A 331 11.78 -2.64 19.28
N GLU A 332 10.67 -2.97 18.63
CA GLU A 332 9.86 -2.02 17.87
C GLU A 332 8.45 -1.92 18.44
N ARG A 333 7.85 -0.73 18.34
CA ARG A 333 6.47 -0.50 18.76
C ARG A 333 5.51 -1.02 17.71
N SER A 334 4.41 -1.63 18.15
CA SER A 334 3.36 -2.11 17.26
C SER A 334 2.73 -0.99 16.41
N GLU A 335 2.64 0.26 16.90
CA GLU A 335 2.22 1.42 16.10
C GLU A 335 3.22 1.80 15.00
N ASP A 336 4.53 1.67 15.26
CA ASP A 336 5.54 1.98 14.24
C ASP A 336 5.43 0.96 13.11
N PHE A 337 5.33 -0.32 13.46
CA PHE A 337 5.15 -1.40 12.50
C PHE A 337 3.83 -1.28 11.73
N ARG A 338 2.75 -0.85 12.39
CA ARG A 338 1.46 -0.56 11.73
C ARG A 338 1.59 0.55 10.70
N SER A 339 2.37 1.59 10.99
CA SER A 339 2.63 2.68 10.05
C SER A 339 3.41 2.20 8.82
N LEU A 340 4.44 1.38 9.03
CA LEU A 340 5.15 0.70 7.93
C LEU A 340 4.23 -0.21 7.11
N ALA A 341 3.45 -1.06 7.77
CA ALA A 341 2.52 -1.98 7.12
C ALA A 341 1.47 -1.22 6.29
N ARG A 342 0.97 -0.10 6.80
CA ARG A 342 0.08 0.79 6.05
C ARG A 342 0.78 1.33 4.81
N ALA A 343 2.00 1.83 4.94
CA ALA A 343 2.75 2.38 3.81
C ALA A 343 3.08 1.33 2.74
N LEU A 344 3.40 0.10 3.14
CA LEU A 344 3.67 -1.03 2.25
C LEU A 344 2.39 -1.58 1.59
N TYR A 345 1.29 -1.64 2.35
CA TYR A 345 0.01 -2.19 1.93
C TYR A 345 -1.12 -1.20 2.19
N PRO A 346 -1.27 -0.19 1.32
CA PRO A 346 -2.45 0.66 1.34
C PRO A 346 -3.71 -0.20 1.24
N LYS A 347 -4.66 -0.05 2.18
CA LYS A 347 -5.97 -0.72 2.04
C LYS A 347 -6.66 -0.33 0.73
N ILE A 348 -6.39 0.87 0.19
CA ILE A 348 -6.94 1.37 -1.08
C ILE A 348 -5.88 2.23 -1.79
N PRO A 349 -5.01 1.63 -2.62
CA PRO A 349 -3.80 2.30 -3.15
C PRO A 349 -4.09 3.45 -4.12
N TYR A 350 -5.29 3.46 -4.71
CA TYR A 350 -5.71 4.41 -5.75
C TYR A 350 -6.58 5.57 -5.21
N VAL A 351 -6.85 5.62 -3.90
CA VAL A 351 -7.48 6.78 -3.23
C VAL A 351 -6.37 7.58 -2.55
N PRO A 352 -6.33 8.92 -2.67
CA PRO A 352 -5.37 9.73 -1.92
C PRO A 352 -5.53 9.49 -0.41
N TRP A 353 -4.56 8.81 0.19
CA TRP A 353 -4.55 8.50 1.61
C TRP A 353 -3.18 8.94 2.15
N SER A 354 -3.17 9.76 3.19
CA SER A 354 -1.96 10.37 3.72
C SER A 354 -1.70 9.89 5.14
N LEU A 355 -0.46 9.46 5.39
CA LEU A 355 0.03 9.30 6.75
C LEU A 355 0.34 10.69 7.34
N SER A 356 0.17 10.81 8.65
CA SER A 356 0.61 11.97 9.44
C SER A 356 2.13 12.03 9.52
N THR A 357 2.67 13.19 9.92
CA THR A 357 4.12 13.36 10.11
C THR A 357 4.71 12.34 11.08
N SER A 358 4.03 12.01 12.18
CA SER A 358 4.49 10.98 13.12
C SER A 358 4.52 9.59 12.49
N GLU A 359 3.51 9.24 11.70
CA GLU A 359 3.45 7.94 11.01
C GLU A 359 4.54 7.85 9.93
N TRP A 360 4.76 8.91 9.15
CA TRP A 360 5.86 8.95 8.19
C TRP A 360 7.24 8.90 8.86
N LEU A 361 7.41 9.46 10.06
CA LEU A 361 8.63 9.30 10.84
C LEU A 361 8.81 7.85 11.30
N SER A 362 7.75 7.15 11.70
CA SER A 362 7.78 5.72 11.99
C SER A 362 8.13 4.88 10.76
N VAL A 363 7.56 5.22 9.59
CA VAL A 363 7.91 4.59 8.30
C VAL A 363 9.39 4.82 7.98
N LEU A 364 9.88 6.06 8.06
CA LEU A 364 11.28 6.40 7.82
C LEU A 364 12.21 5.63 8.76
N LYS A 365 11.87 5.53 10.05
CA LYS A 365 12.62 4.77 11.05
C LYS A 365 12.81 3.31 10.63
N LEU A 366 11.71 2.62 10.34
CA LEU A 366 11.75 1.20 10.02
C LEU A 366 12.30 0.94 8.62
N ALA A 367 11.97 1.79 7.64
CA ALA A 367 12.51 1.71 6.29
C ALA A 367 14.04 1.87 6.27
N THR A 368 14.57 2.76 7.11
CA THR A 368 16.03 2.91 7.28
C THR A 368 16.66 1.69 7.95
N LYS A 369 16.02 1.16 9.01
CA LYS A 369 16.54 0.02 9.78
C LYS A 369 16.60 -1.25 8.93
N TRP A 370 15.59 -1.46 8.09
CA TRP A 370 15.43 -2.68 7.30
C TRP A 370 15.73 -2.47 5.81
N TYR A 371 16.39 -1.37 5.44
CA TYR A 371 16.81 -1.13 4.06
C TYR A 371 15.67 -1.19 3.02
N PHE A 372 14.49 -0.69 3.39
CA PHE A 372 13.44 -0.40 2.40
C PHE A 372 13.78 0.90 1.66
N LEU A 373 14.73 0.82 0.72
CA LEU A 373 15.37 2.02 0.13
C LEU A 373 14.37 2.92 -0.58
N ARG A 374 13.49 2.37 -1.44
CA ARG A 374 12.48 3.16 -2.16
C ARG A 374 11.47 3.77 -1.17
N LEU A 375 11.00 2.99 -0.19
CA LEU A 375 10.06 3.47 0.82
C LEU A 375 10.69 4.57 1.69
N ARG A 376 11.99 4.46 2.00
CA ARG A 376 12.75 5.48 2.70
C ARG A 376 12.78 6.79 1.91
N GLU A 377 13.09 6.75 0.60
CA GLU A 377 13.04 7.93 -0.26
C GLU A 377 11.63 8.56 -0.29
N THR A 378 10.59 7.72 -0.35
CA THR A 378 9.19 8.16 -0.32
C THR A 378 8.84 8.84 0.99
N ALA A 379 9.24 8.26 2.13
CA ALA A 379 9.01 8.86 3.44
C ALA A 379 9.73 10.22 3.58
N ILE A 380 10.96 10.34 3.05
CA ILE A 380 11.69 11.61 3.02
C ILE A 380 10.92 12.65 2.20
N GLY A 381 10.53 12.30 0.97
CA GLY A 381 9.80 13.20 0.09
C GLY A 381 8.45 13.64 0.67
N GLU A 382 7.71 12.75 1.32
CA GLU A 382 6.44 13.08 1.97
C GLU A 382 6.62 13.97 3.20
N LEU A 383 7.65 13.75 4.03
CA LEU A 383 7.97 14.60 5.17
C LEU A 383 8.41 16.01 4.71
N GLU A 384 9.17 16.10 3.62
CA GLU A 384 9.54 17.37 3.00
C GLU A 384 8.32 18.10 2.40
N ARG A 385 7.39 17.35 1.79
CA ARG A 385 6.14 17.90 1.26
C ARG A 385 5.23 18.46 2.35
N LEU A 386 5.15 17.78 3.51
CA LEU A 386 4.33 18.21 4.63
C LEU A 386 4.86 19.48 5.31
N ARG A 387 6.19 19.71 5.28
CA ARG A 387 6.86 20.90 5.87
C ARG A 387 6.53 21.15 7.35
N GLN A 388 6.29 20.09 8.11
CA GLN A 388 5.91 20.18 9.53
C GLN A 388 7.09 20.04 10.50
N LEU A 389 8.26 19.56 10.04
CA LEU A 389 9.45 19.41 10.88
C LEU A 389 10.09 20.77 11.19
N THR A 390 10.34 21.04 12.47
CA THR A 390 11.11 22.19 12.94
C THR A 390 12.59 22.09 12.54
N SER A 391 13.31 23.21 12.61
CA SER A 391 14.74 23.21 12.30
C SER A 391 15.56 22.28 13.21
N VAL A 392 15.21 22.18 14.49
CA VAL A 392 15.85 21.24 15.43
C VAL A 392 15.54 19.80 15.08
N GLU A 393 14.27 19.48 14.81
CA GLU A 393 13.88 18.14 14.37
C GLU A 393 14.55 17.72 13.08
N LYS A 394 14.70 18.64 12.10
CA LYS A 394 15.45 18.37 10.87
C LYS A 394 16.90 17.98 11.14
N VAL A 395 17.59 18.68 12.07
CA VAL A 395 18.95 18.29 12.48
C VAL A 395 18.95 16.92 13.18
N ARG A 396 18.07 16.73 14.16
CA ARG A 396 17.98 15.47 14.94
C ARG A 396 17.68 14.27 14.05
N TYR A 397 16.63 14.35 13.22
CA TYR A 397 16.23 13.28 12.31
C TYR A 397 17.21 13.12 11.15
N GLY A 398 17.77 14.22 10.63
CA GLY A 398 18.81 14.18 9.61
C GLY A 398 20.06 13.43 10.07
N ARG A 399 20.51 13.67 11.30
CA ARG A 399 21.61 12.90 11.93
C ARG A 399 21.23 11.44 12.15
N ARG A 400 20.06 11.20 12.77
CA ARG A 400 19.60 9.85 13.14
C ARG A 400 19.41 8.95 11.93
N TYR A 401 18.84 9.47 10.86
CA TYR A 401 18.52 8.71 9.65
C TYR A 401 19.49 8.97 8.51
N LYS A 402 20.59 9.68 8.72
CA LYS A 402 21.62 9.94 7.70
C LYS A 402 21.05 10.63 6.45
N ILE A 403 20.39 11.77 6.66
CA ILE A 403 19.81 12.62 5.62
C ILE A 403 20.50 13.98 5.70
N SER A 404 21.56 14.15 4.90
CA SER A 404 22.41 15.35 4.96
C SER A 404 21.67 16.64 4.62
N SER A 405 20.72 16.60 3.67
CA SER A 405 19.90 17.76 3.31
C SER A 405 19.14 18.32 4.50
N TRP A 406 18.54 17.46 5.33
CA TRP A 406 17.81 17.88 6.52
C TRP A 406 18.72 18.49 7.58
N VAL A 407 19.92 17.94 7.78
CA VAL A 407 20.90 18.53 8.70
C VAL A 407 21.27 19.94 8.24
N VAL A 408 21.61 20.10 6.95
CA VAL A 408 21.98 21.40 6.38
C VAL A 408 20.83 22.40 6.47
N GLU A 409 19.62 22.02 6.08
CA GLU A 409 18.43 22.89 6.16
C GLU A 409 18.08 23.27 7.60
N GLY A 410 18.18 22.32 8.53
CA GLY A 410 17.94 22.54 9.95
C GLY A 410 18.95 23.52 10.54
N LEU A 411 20.25 23.29 10.32
CA LEU A 411 21.31 24.18 10.78
C LEU A 411 21.18 25.59 10.18
N ARG A 412 20.91 25.72 8.87
CA ARG A 412 20.65 27.01 8.22
C ARG A 412 19.43 27.71 8.83
N GLY A 413 18.34 26.98 9.07
CA GLY A 413 17.15 27.52 9.71
C GLY A 413 17.42 28.08 11.11
N LEU A 414 18.28 27.39 11.89
CA LEU A 414 18.68 27.84 13.24
C LEU A 414 19.60 29.06 13.21
N VAL A 415 20.51 29.17 12.24
CA VAL A 415 21.37 30.35 12.08
C VAL A 415 20.58 31.57 11.61
N ASN A 416 19.63 31.37 10.69
CA ASN A 416 18.91 32.46 10.03
C ASN A 416 17.73 33.00 10.84
N ARG A 417 17.17 32.26 11.80
CA ARG A 417 16.08 32.75 12.64
C ARG A 417 16.53 33.84 13.62
N ASP A 418 15.60 34.73 13.96
CA ASP A 418 15.86 35.84 14.90
C ASP A 418 15.90 35.39 16.36
N ALA A 419 15.22 34.31 16.72
CA ALA A 419 15.24 33.75 18.07
C ALA A 419 16.57 33.07 18.38
N THR A 420 17.08 33.24 19.61
CA THR A 420 18.23 32.46 20.12
C THR A 420 17.90 30.97 20.21
N ILE A 421 18.91 30.11 20.25
CA ILE A 421 18.73 28.70 20.62
C ILE A 421 18.34 28.66 22.10
N THR A 422 17.27 27.93 22.44
CA THR A 422 16.85 27.73 23.82
C THR A 422 17.69 26.65 24.49
N ASP A 423 17.69 26.60 25.82
CA ASP A 423 18.41 25.55 26.56
C ASP A 423 17.90 24.15 26.19
N ASP A 424 16.59 23.98 26.02
CA ASP A 424 15.99 22.70 25.60
C ASP A 424 16.44 22.28 24.19
N GLU A 425 16.49 23.22 23.24
CA GLU A 425 16.96 22.93 21.88
C GLU A 425 18.46 22.64 21.86
N ALA A 426 19.25 23.31 22.71
CA ALA A 426 20.67 23.02 22.85
C ALA A 426 20.87 21.59 23.37
N VAL A 427 20.10 21.15 24.37
CA VAL A 427 20.14 19.77 24.87
C VAL A 427 19.70 18.77 23.79
N GLU A 428 18.67 19.10 23.00
CA GLU A 428 18.18 18.21 21.94
C GLU A 428 19.16 18.08 20.76
N LEU A 429 19.85 19.15 20.39
CA LEU A 429 20.86 19.15 19.33
C LEU A 429 22.13 18.42 19.73
N ASP A 430 22.42 18.36 21.02
CA ASP A 430 23.77 18.19 21.54
C ASP A 430 23.69 17.25 22.76
N THR A 431 23.29 15.99 22.51
CA THR A 431 23.00 15.01 23.56
C THR A 431 24.20 14.72 24.46
N ASP A 432 25.41 14.71 23.89
CA ASP A 432 26.66 14.36 24.58
C ASP A 432 27.74 15.46 24.49
N THR A 433 27.47 16.57 23.78
CA THR A 433 28.44 17.65 23.52
C THR A 433 27.77 19.02 23.65
N ILE A 434 28.53 20.11 23.65
CA ILE A 434 27.98 21.49 23.57
C ILE A 434 28.39 22.20 22.27
N MET A 435 28.93 21.44 21.32
CA MET A 435 29.66 21.99 20.18
C MET A 435 28.71 22.48 19.08
N THR A 436 27.61 21.77 18.81
CA THR A 436 26.62 22.17 17.80
C THR A 436 25.96 23.48 18.20
N ALA A 437 25.43 23.55 19.42
CA ALA A 437 24.74 24.73 19.92
C ALA A 437 25.68 25.95 19.98
N TYR A 438 26.93 25.77 20.44
CA TYR A 438 27.93 26.83 20.47
C TYR A 438 28.33 27.32 19.07
N ARG A 439 28.56 26.41 18.11
CA ARG A 439 28.88 26.78 16.72
C ARG A 439 27.72 27.55 16.07
N LEU A 440 26.49 27.12 16.28
CA LEU A 440 25.30 27.80 15.79
C LEU A 440 25.13 29.20 16.43
N TYR A 441 25.34 29.32 17.74
CA TYR A 441 25.33 30.61 18.42
C TYR A 441 26.37 31.57 17.82
N ARG A 442 27.61 31.10 17.65
CA ARG A 442 28.69 31.90 17.05
C ARG A 442 28.34 32.32 15.61
N ALA A 443 27.86 31.40 14.78
CA ALA A 443 27.47 31.69 13.40
C ALA A 443 26.35 32.74 13.33
N ARG A 444 25.35 32.64 14.22
CA ARG A 444 24.26 33.63 14.32
C ARG A 444 24.75 35.00 14.79
N GLU A 445 25.62 35.07 15.80
CA GLU A 445 26.22 36.34 16.25
C GLU A 445 27.01 37.02 15.11
N GLN A 446 27.80 36.26 14.35
CA GLN A 446 28.50 36.78 13.18
C GLN A 446 27.53 37.33 12.13
N ARG A 447 26.43 36.62 11.85
CA ARG A 447 25.37 37.07 10.94
C ARG A 447 24.74 38.38 11.42
N ILE A 448 24.38 38.50 12.71
CA ILE A 448 23.74 39.71 13.27
C ILE A 448 24.69 40.92 13.21
N LEU A 449 25.96 40.73 13.57
CA LEU A 449 26.97 41.77 13.59
C LEU A 449 27.29 42.30 12.18
N HIS A 450 27.32 41.42 11.18
CA HIS A 450 27.63 41.77 9.79
C HIS A 450 26.41 42.18 8.96
N GLY A 451 25.22 41.65 9.26
CA GLY A 451 23.95 42.03 8.61
C GLY A 451 23.55 43.48 8.90
N SER A 452 24.10 44.08 9.95
CA SER A 452 23.92 45.50 10.27
C SER A 452 24.79 46.43 9.41
N ARG A 453 25.64 45.90 8.51
CA ARG A 453 26.69 46.68 7.81
C ARG A 453 26.56 46.74 6.27
N TRP A 454 25.72 45.95 5.60
CA TRP A 454 25.57 45.99 4.13
C TRP A 454 24.16 45.64 3.63
N ASP A 455 23.74 46.30 2.54
CA ASP A 455 22.43 46.18 1.87
C ASP A 455 22.22 44.81 1.17
N TRP A 456 21.10 44.18 1.54
CA TRP A 456 20.18 43.25 0.86
C TRP A 456 20.39 42.79 -0.60
N VAL A 457 21.56 42.31 -1.01
CA VAL A 457 21.65 41.49 -2.25
C VAL A 457 22.51 40.22 -2.13
N ASP A 458 23.43 40.12 -1.15
CA ASP A 458 24.42 39.02 -1.14
C ASP A 458 24.65 38.35 0.24
N SER A 459 23.77 38.59 1.21
CA SER A 459 23.93 38.04 2.57
C SER A 459 23.55 36.56 2.67
N ASP A 460 22.59 36.09 1.87
CA ASP A 460 22.07 34.71 1.99
C ASP A 460 23.12 33.69 1.52
N VAL A 461 23.94 34.01 0.51
CA VAL A 461 24.98 33.14 -0.06
C VAL A 461 26.23 33.02 0.84
N MET A 462 26.61 34.09 1.54
CA MET A 462 27.82 34.10 2.37
C MET A 462 27.69 33.29 3.67
N TYR A 463 26.50 33.20 4.27
CA TYR A 463 26.30 32.46 5.52
C TYR A 463 25.85 31.01 5.31
N THR A 464 25.25 30.68 4.16
CA THR A 464 24.96 29.29 3.77
C THR A 464 26.24 28.46 3.61
N ASP A 465 27.34 29.09 3.18
CA ASP A 465 28.66 28.46 3.05
C ASP A 465 29.37 28.30 4.41
N SER A 466 29.09 29.17 5.39
CA SER A 466 29.64 29.04 6.76
C SER A 466 29.16 27.77 7.45
N VAL A 467 27.88 27.40 7.30
CA VAL A 467 27.33 26.18 7.92
C VAL A 467 27.97 24.93 7.32
N GLU A 468 28.13 24.87 5.99
CA GLU A 468 28.78 23.71 5.37
C GLU A 468 30.27 23.63 5.72
N GLY A 469 30.95 24.76 5.91
CA GLY A 469 32.32 24.79 6.41
C GLY A 469 32.45 24.37 7.88
N ASP A 470 31.66 24.95 8.76
CA ASP A 470 31.70 24.74 10.21
C ASP A 470 31.31 23.32 10.62
N PHE A 471 30.51 22.64 9.80
CA PHE A 471 30.04 21.27 10.01
C PHE A 471 30.55 20.29 8.96
N LYS A 472 31.59 20.64 8.19
CA LYS A 472 32.08 19.87 7.05
C LYS A 472 32.36 18.40 7.38
N GLU A 473 33.16 18.13 8.42
CA GLU A 473 33.53 16.76 8.79
C GLU A 473 32.32 15.89 9.16
N GLU A 474 31.36 16.48 9.88
CA GLU A 474 30.11 15.81 10.25
C GLU A 474 29.27 15.53 8.99
N LEU A 475 29.09 16.54 8.13
CA LEU A 475 28.31 16.43 6.91
C LEU A 475 28.92 15.44 5.93
N ASP A 476 30.24 15.42 5.79
CA ASP A 476 30.96 14.46 4.93
C ASP A 476 30.78 13.03 5.45
N SER A 477 30.85 12.81 6.77
CA SER A 477 30.53 11.51 7.38
C SER A 477 29.07 11.10 7.14
N ILE A 478 28.12 12.03 7.30
CA ILE A 478 26.69 11.74 7.08
C ILE A 478 26.43 11.45 5.60
N ARG A 479 27.05 12.20 4.67
CA ARG A 479 26.95 11.97 3.23
C ARG A 479 27.55 10.62 2.83
N ALA A 480 28.66 10.22 3.45
CA ALA A 480 29.25 8.90 3.26
C ALA A 480 28.28 7.80 3.74
N ASP A 481 27.70 7.91 4.94
CA ASP A 481 26.71 6.95 5.43
C ASP A 481 25.44 6.94 4.55
N GLN A 482 24.99 8.12 4.10
CA GLN A 482 23.83 8.27 3.23
C GLN A 482 24.01 7.53 1.90
N SER A 483 25.23 7.43 1.38
CA SER A 483 25.51 6.68 0.15
C SER A 483 25.21 5.18 0.29
N GLY A 484 25.20 4.61 1.50
CA GLY A 484 24.75 3.24 1.75
C GLY A 484 23.24 3.02 1.61
N TYR A 485 22.47 4.10 1.38
CA TYR A 485 21.02 4.05 1.18
C TYR A 485 20.59 4.47 -0.24
N SER A 486 21.51 4.58 -1.20
CA SER A 486 21.16 4.87 -2.58
C SER A 486 20.68 3.62 -3.31
N LEU A 487 19.66 3.76 -4.17
CA LEU A 487 19.29 2.72 -5.11
C LEU A 487 20.45 2.46 -6.10
N ALA A 488 20.78 1.19 -6.32
CA ALA A 488 21.85 0.74 -7.20
C ALA A 488 21.55 0.98 -8.70
#